data_AF-A0AAT9M7F4-F1
#
_entry.id   AF-A0AAT9M7F4-F1
#
_cell.length_a   1.000
_cell.length_b   1.000
_cell.length_c   1.000
_cell.angle_alpha   90.00
_cell.angle_beta   90.00
_cell.angle_gamma   90.00
#
_symmetry.space_group_name_H-M   'P 1'
#
loop_
_entity.id
_entity.type
_entity.pdbx_description
1 polymer ?
#
loop_
_entity_poly.entity_id
_entity_poly.type
_entity_poly.pdbx_seq_one_letter_code
_entity_poly.pdbx_strand_id
1 'polypeptide(L)'
;MTGALLPVLAITALFSPRSDAVTPTVCEAILVRTGEHGGGTTLSRVDLPSGAETALSSSPSELNALGYDASQDLVYGIGHHGHVVRITRSGGVTDLGYPHGVPRDDLALATAGAVVGGALVVRLDDRLFAIDVTPSSKTYLSVTRVVRMRPEADGLDDFAVDPADGLLYGVSSMHGPPVVVSVDPGSGAVRTVATPAGLPHGTSYGAAVIDSSRTLYVLDNDDGHRSRLFAIPRGGAARELASAAPVGSSDAAGCLGMPTPPPPPPPPPPATTTTTTPVPPPAPSSPAPPPPSPSPAPVVVPPPPPSQRPVVTPTTAKPWTAQQVKPVAAENHQERTKQRRWALVTVLLLVGGGAATHAASRARGR
;
A
#
# COMPACT_ATOMS: atom_id res chain seq x y z
N MET A 1 64.49 -48.57 13.61
CA MET A 1 64.05 -47.18 13.87
C MET A 1 64.54 -46.33 12.71
N THR A 2 63.91 -46.37 11.53
CA THR A 2 62.70 -45.64 11.07
C THR A 2 62.80 -44.12 11.20
N GLY A 3 62.77 -43.44 10.04
CA GLY A 3 62.55 -42.00 9.94
C GLY A 3 62.88 -41.42 8.57
N ALA A 4 62.22 -41.87 7.49
CA ALA A 4 62.28 -41.21 6.19
C ALA A 4 61.18 -40.14 6.10
N LEU A 5 61.57 -38.89 5.84
CA LEU A 5 60.68 -37.74 5.64
C LEU A 5 60.28 -37.65 4.16
N LEU A 6 58.99 -37.78 3.89
CA LEU A 6 58.36 -37.48 2.60
C LEU A 6 57.74 -36.07 2.65
N PRO A 7 57.89 -35.23 1.62
CA PRO A 7 57.18 -33.97 1.53
C PRO A 7 55.75 -34.20 1.02
N VAL A 8 54.76 -33.70 1.75
CA VAL A 8 53.37 -33.64 1.33
C VAL A 8 53.19 -32.42 0.43
N LEU A 9 52.85 -32.66 -0.83
CA LEU A 9 52.48 -31.63 -1.80
C LEU A 9 51.02 -31.20 -1.53
N ALA A 10 50.80 -30.00 -1.03
CA ALA A 10 49.46 -29.44 -0.85
C ALA A 10 48.97 -28.84 -2.18
N ILE A 11 47.95 -29.46 -2.79
CA ILE A 11 47.24 -28.93 -3.94
C ILE A 11 46.20 -27.92 -3.43
N THR A 12 46.48 -26.63 -3.61
CA THR A 12 45.52 -25.55 -3.39
C THR A 12 44.56 -25.47 -4.57
N ALA A 13 43.38 -26.05 -4.43
CA ALA A 13 42.27 -25.82 -5.36
C ALA A 13 41.77 -24.37 -5.18
N LEU A 14 42.03 -23.51 -6.16
CA LEU A 14 41.43 -22.19 -6.27
C LEU A 14 39.93 -22.36 -6.61
N PHE A 15 39.08 -22.40 -5.58
CA PHE A 15 37.65 -22.17 -5.76
C PHE A 15 37.45 -20.67 -5.97
N SER A 16 37.30 -20.24 -7.22
CA SER A 16 36.70 -18.93 -7.49
C SER A 16 35.24 -18.99 -7.05
N PRO A 17 34.79 -18.17 -6.09
CA PRO A 17 33.36 -18.04 -5.86
C PRO A 17 32.75 -17.48 -7.15
N ARG A 18 31.85 -18.23 -7.77
CA ARG A 18 30.82 -17.64 -8.62
C ARG A 18 29.97 -16.80 -7.68
N SER A 19 30.30 -15.52 -7.56
CA SER A 19 29.33 -14.53 -7.14
C SER A 19 28.33 -14.43 -8.27
N ASP A 20 27.26 -15.24 -8.23
CA ASP A 20 26.03 -14.85 -8.89
C ASP A 20 25.64 -13.53 -8.24
N ALA A 21 25.94 -12.43 -8.93
CA ALA A 21 25.48 -11.11 -8.55
C ALA A 21 23.96 -11.14 -8.67
N VAL A 22 23.28 -11.54 -7.59
CA VAL A 22 21.86 -11.34 -7.44
C VAL A 22 21.68 -9.83 -7.43
N THR A 23 21.19 -9.28 -8.55
CA THR A 23 20.79 -7.88 -8.61
C THR A 23 19.83 -7.67 -7.44
N PRO A 24 20.12 -6.76 -6.49
CA PRO A 24 19.24 -6.54 -5.37
C PRO A 24 17.85 -6.23 -5.92
N THR A 25 16.84 -6.93 -5.43
CA THR A 25 15.44 -6.61 -5.70
C THR A 25 15.19 -5.21 -5.16
N VAL A 26 15.17 -4.22 -6.06
CA VAL A 26 14.85 -2.84 -5.68
C VAL A 26 13.34 -2.72 -5.61
N CYS A 27 12.83 -2.44 -4.42
CA CYS A 27 11.43 -2.15 -4.20
C CYS A 27 11.29 -0.66 -3.88
N GLU A 28 10.59 0.07 -4.75
CA GLU A 28 10.20 1.46 -4.51
C GLU A 28 8.84 1.46 -3.82
N ALA A 29 8.69 2.17 -2.71
CA ALA A 29 7.44 2.31 -1.97
C ALA A 29 7.08 3.78 -1.75
N ILE A 30 5.78 4.08 -1.67
CA ILE A 30 5.29 5.34 -1.09
C ILE A 30 5.07 5.08 0.39
N LEU A 31 5.76 5.87 1.22
CA LEU A 31 5.59 5.92 2.66
C LEU A 31 4.86 7.21 3.03
N VAL A 32 3.84 7.08 3.87
CA VAL A 32 3.20 8.21 4.54
C VAL A 32 3.54 8.24 6.01
N ARG A 33 3.74 9.45 6.54
CA ARG A 33 3.95 9.69 7.96
C ARG A 33 3.14 10.88 8.43
N THR A 34 2.43 10.68 9.52
CA THR A 34 1.65 11.71 10.22
C THR A 34 2.32 12.00 11.56
N GLY A 35 2.66 13.27 11.80
CA GLY A 35 3.30 13.69 13.05
C GLY A 35 2.40 13.52 14.27
N GLU A 36 2.98 13.54 15.47
CA GLU A 36 2.31 13.29 16.78
C GLU A 36 1.08 14.19 17.08
N HIS A 37 0.86 15.26 16.31
CA HIS A 37 -0.26 16.19 16.49
C HIS A 37 -1.24 16.24 15.30
N GLY A 38 -1.16 15.28 14.37
CA GLY A 38 -2.09 15.21 13.24
C GLY A 38 -1.99 16.40 12.27
N GLY A 39 -0.88 17.14 12.29
CA GLY A 39 -0.65 18.38 11.52
C GLY A 39 -0.41 18.17 10.02
N GLY A 40 -1.05 17.17 9.42
CA GLY A 40 -0.85 16.74 8.03
C GLY A 40 0.06 15.52 7.88
N THR A 41 0.04 14.97 6.68
CA THR A 41 0.80 13.78 6.29
C THR A 41 1.90 14.15 5.30
N THR A 42 3.10 13.66 5.55
CA THR A 42 4.22 13.72 4.60
C THR A 42 4.22 12.48 3.72
N LEU A 43 4.49 12.65 2.42
CA LEU A 43 4.67 11.56 1.48
C LEU A 43 6.15 11.50 1.09
N SER A 44 6.77 10.35 1.26
CA SER A 44 8.11 10.06 0.77
C SER A 44 8.11 8.82 -0.13
N ARG A 45 9.05 8.78 -1.07
CA ARG A 45 9.47 7.56 -1.74
C ARG A 45 10.54 6.89 -0.90
N VAL A 46 10.46 5.58 -0.73
CA VAL A 46 11.46 4.77 -0.02
C VAL A 46 12.03 3.70 -0.94
N ASP A 47 13.35 3.63 -1.02
CA ASP A 47 14.10 2.64 -1.80
C ASP A 47 14.55 1.48 -0.90
N LEU A 48 13.96 0.30 -1.10
CA LEU A 48 14.28 -0.91 -0.36
C LEU A 48 15.24 -1.82 -1.14
N PRO A 49 16.20 -2.47 -0.47
CA PRO A 49 16.35 -2.61 0.99
C PRO A 49 17.20 -1.51 1.66
N SER A 50 17.53 -0.42 0.96
CA SER A 50 18.43 0.61 1.50
C SER A 50 17.80 1.44 2.63
N GLY A 51 16.48 1.59 2.61
CA GLY A 51 15.76 2.50 3.51
C GLY A 51 15.99 3.97 3.18
N ALA A 52 16.60 4.29 2.03
CA ALA A 52 16.78 5.66 1.59
C ALA A 52 15.43 6.29 1.26
N GLU A 53 15.21 7.51 1.71
CA GLU A 53 13.97 8.23 1.51
C GLU A 53 14.16 9.50 0.69
N THR A 54 13.21 9.76 -0.22
CA THR A 54 13.11 11.01 -0.98
C THR A 54 11.75 11.63 -0.71
N ALA A 55 11.71 12.86 -0.22
CA ALA A 55 10.45 13.58 -0.04
C ALA A 55 9.75 13.81 -1.40
N LEU A 56 8.43 13.59 -1.46
CA LEU A 56 7.61 13.81 -2.65
C LEU A 56 6.72 15.04 -2.48
N SER A 57 5.84 15.00 -1.48
CA SER A 57 4.81 16.01 -1.25
C SER A 57 4.31 15.96 0.21
N SER A 58 3.35 16.81 0.53
CA SER A 58 2.58 16.74 1.78
C SER A 58 1.10 16.91 1.50
N SER A 59 0.29 16.37 2.40
CA SER A 59 -1.16 16.50 2.43
C SER A 59 -1.58 17.15 3.75
N PRO A 60 -2.50 18.13 3.73
CA PRO A 60 -3.06 18.69 4.97
C PRO A 60 -3.95 17.68 5.70
N SER A 61 -4.36 16.61 5.01
CA SER A 61 -5.21 15.55 5.50
C SER A 61 -4.41 14.30 5.81
N GLU A 62 -4.84 13.59 6.85
CA GLU A 62 -4.36 12.24 7.14
C GLU A 62 -4.60 11.31 5.95
N LEU A 63 -3.59 10.52 5.61
CA LEU A 63 -3.67 9.43 4.65
C LEU A 63 -3.30 8.13 5.36
N ASN A 64 -4.10 7.11 5.16
CA ASN A 64 -3.93 5.78 5.76
C ASN A 64 -4.61 4.73 4.87
N ALA A 65 -4.55 3.47 5.28
CA ALA A 65 -5.01 2.30 4.55
C ALA A 65 -4.57 2.28 3.08
N LEU A 66 -3.28 2.42 2.81
CA LEU A 66 -2.72 2.52 1.46
C LEU A 66 -2.55 1.16 0.79
N GLY A 67 -2.75 1.08 -0.53
CA GLY A 67 -2.46 -0.12 -1.31
C GLY A 67 -2.10 0.20 -2.76
N TYR A 68 -1.13 -0.52 -3.32
CA TYR A 68 -0.65 -0.30 -4.70
C TYR A 68 -1.36 -1.19 -5.71
N ASP A 69 -1.97 -0.60 -6.74
CA ASP A 69 -2.47 -1.28 -7.92
C ASP A 69 -1.46 -1.23 -9.06
N ALA A 70 -0.75 -2.34 -9.27
CA ALA A 70 0.25 -2.48 -10.32
C ALA A 70 -0.32 -2.35 -11.75
N SER A 71 -1.60 -2.66 -11.96
CA SER A 71 -2.22 -2.55 -13.29
C SER A 71 -2.50 -1.12 -13.71
N GLN A 72 -2.62 -0.23 -12.73
CA GLN A 72 -2.89 1.19 -12.93
C GLN A 72 -1.67 2.08 -12.65
N ASP A 73 -0.62 1.52 -12.05
CA ASP A 73 0.53 2.23 -11.49
C ASP A 73 0.12 3.35 -10.50
N LEU A 74 -0.82 3.02 -9.62
CA LEU A 74 -1.44 3.97 -8.70
C LEU A 74 -1.53 3.37 -7.30
N VAL A 75 -1.28 4.20 -6.29
CA VAL A 75 -1.62 3.87 -4.91
C VAL A 75 -3.03 4.38 -4.62
N TYR A 76 -3.83 3.57 -3.97
CA TYR A 76 -5.14 3.95 -3.43
C TYR A 76 -5.03 3.99 -1.91
N GLY A 77 -5.88 4.77 -1.28
CA GLY A 77 -5.90 4.87 0.18
C GLY A 77 -7.17 5.48 0.70
N ILE A 78 -7.20 5.68 2.01
CA ILE A 78 -8.24 6.41 2.71
C ILE A 78 -7.67 7.72 3.22
N GLY A 79 -8.30 8.82 2.82
CA GLY A 79 -7.99 10.16 3.29
C GLY A 79 -8.93 10.61 4.41
N HIS A 80 -8.96 11.93 4.61
CA HIS A 80 -9.84 12.57 5.58
C HIS A 80 -11.30 12.13 5.43
N HIS A 81 -12.00 11.96 6.55
CA HIS A 81 -13.42 11.61 6.55
C HIS A 81 -13.77 10.28 5.84
N GLY A 82 -12.80 9.38 5.62
CA GLY A 82 -13.06 8.11 4.95
C GLY A 82 -13.22 8.23 3.44
N HIS A 83 -12.74 9.32 2.84
CA HIS A 83 -12.69 9.47 1.39
C HIS A 83 -11.68 8.49 0.79
N VAL A 84 -12.01 7.88 -0.35
CA VAL A 84 -11.03 7.16 -1.14
C VAL A 84 -10.14 8.18 -1.84
N VAL A 85 -8.83 8.02 -1.73
CA VAL A 85 -7.86 8.84 -2.45
C VAL A 85 -7.07 7.97 -3.42
N ARG A 86 -6.48 8.64 -4.41
CA ARG A 86 -5.51 8.07 -5.33
C ARG A 86 -4.23 8.88 -5.30
N ILE A 87 -3.10 8.20 -5.24
CA ILE A 87 -1.76 8.78 -5.15
C ILE A 87 -0.95 8.26 -6.34
N THR A 88 -0.37 9.19 -7.09
CA THR A 88 0.55 8.90 -8.19
C THR A 88 1.96 8.62 -7.67
N ARG A 89 2.81 7.96 -8.47
CA ARG A 89 4.21 7.70 -8.12
C ARG A 89 5.01 8.95 -7.73
N SER A 90 4.67 10.12 -8.29
CA SER A 90 5.29 11.41 -7.95
C SER A 90 4.72 12.06 -6.68
N GLY A 91 3.81 11.40 -5.96
CA GLY A 91 3.18 11.92 -4.74
C GLY A 91 2.00 12.86 -4.99
N GLY A 92 1.48 12.94 -6.22
CA GLY A 92 0.26 13.70 -6.51
C GLY A 92 -0.98 12.97 -5.99
N VAL A 93 -1.76 13.63 -5.13
CA VAL A 93 -2.96 13.08 -4.47
C VAL A 93 -4.23 13.60 -5.15
N THR A 94 -5.20 12.72 -5.40
CA THR A 94 -6.53 13.04 -5.93
C THR A 94 -7.59 12.44 -5.00
N ASP A 95 -8.51 13.25 -4.53
CA ASP A 95 -9.69 12.80 -3.79
C ASP A 95 -10.73 12.23 -4.76
N LEU A 96 -11.22 11.01 -4.49
CA LEU A 96 -12.23 10.31 -5.27
C LEU A 96 -13.61 10.29 -4.59
N GLY A 97 -13.71 10.87 -3.38
CA GLY A 97 -14.94 10.96 -2.59
C GLY A 97 -15.23 9.72 -1.73
N TYR A 98 -16.42 9.68 -1.15
CA TYR A 98 -16.85 8.57 -0.30
C TYR A 98 -17.10 7.29 -1.11
N PRO A 99 -16.68 6.12 -0.59
CA PRO A 99 -17.08 4.87 -1.18
C PRO A 99 -18.58 4.62 -0.99
N HIS A 100 -19.22 4.01 -1.98
CA HIS A 100 -20.61 3.59 -1.92
C HIS A 100 -20.78 2.31 -1.09
N GLY A 101 -21.96 2.11 -0.50
CA GLY A 101 -22.30 0.89 0.25
C GLY A 101 -21.93 0.93 1.74
N VAL A 102 -21.38 2.04 2.23
CA VAL A 102 -21.15 2.32 3.66
C VAL A 102 -21.64 3.74 4.00
N PRO A 103 -22.03 4.00 5.26
CA PRO A 103 -22.23 5.37 5.75
C PRO A 103 -21.01 6.26 5.49
N ARG A 104 -21.25 7.58 5.39
CA ARG A 104 -20.16 8.56 5.33
C ARG A 104 -19.35 8.50 6.62
N ASP A 105 -18.06 8.77 6.53
CA ASP A 105 -17.10 8.75 7.65
C ASP A 105 -16.83 7.38 8.29
N ASP A 106 -17.54 6.31 7.93
CA ASP A 106 -17.36 4.98 8.54
C ASP A 106 -15.92 4.46 8.39
N LEU A 107 -15.24 4.82 7.30
CA LEU A 107 -13.86 4.39 7.04
C LEU A 107 -12.81 5.40 7.50
N ALA A 108 -13.18 6.49 8.18
CA ALA A 108 -12.25 7.54 8.58
C ALA A 108 -11.15 7.07 9.56
N LEU A 109 -11.33 5.92 10.19
CA LEU A 109 -10.38 5.29 11.11
C LEU A 109 -9.77 4.01 10.52
N ALA A 110 -9.81 3.84 9.20
CA ALA A 110 -9.13 2.72 8.56
C ALA A 110 -7.61 2.82 8.82
N THR A 111 -6.99 1.70 9.17
CA THR A 111 -5.60 1.64 9.68
C THR A 111 -4.63 0.89 8.79
N ALA A 112 -5.14 0.11 7.84
CA ALA A 112 -4.33 -0.73 6.98
C ALA A 112 -4.98 -0.89 5.62
N GLY A 113 -4.18 -1.02 4.57
CA GLY A 113 -4.65 -1.16 3.21
C GLY A 113 -3.79 -2.10 2.38
N ALA A 114 -4.39 -2.69 1.35
CA ALA A 114 -3.67 -3.33 0.26
C ALA A 114 -4.61 -3.48 -0.94
N VAL A 115 -4.08 -3.43 -2.16
CA VAL A 115 -4.90 -3.73 -3.34
C VAL A 115 -4.75 -5.22 -3.69
N VAL A 116 -5.87 -5.93 -3.73
CA VAL A 116 -5.95 -7.34 -4.11
C VAL A 116 -6.96 -7.49 -5.24
N GLY A 117 -6.49 -7.89 -6.42
CA GLY A 117 -7.36 -8.16 -7.57
C GLY A 117 -8.23 -6.97 -8.02
N GLY A 118 -7.68 -5.76 -7.97
CA GLY A 118 -8.40 -4.53 -8.35
C GLY A 118 -9.35 -3.98 -7.27
N ALA A 119 -9.30 -4.52 -6.04
CA ALA A 119 -10.00 -3.98 -4.89
C ALA A 119 -9.03 -3.51 -3.81
N LEU A 120 -9.20 -2.28 -3.32
CA LEU A 120 -8.55 -1.80 -2.11
C LEU A 120 -9.23 -2.46 -0.91
N VAL A 121 -8.51 -3.37 -0.25
CA VAL A 121 -8.91 -4.03 0.99
C VAL A 121 -8.43 -3.17 2.14
N VAL A 122 -9.37 -2.55 2.87
CA VAL A 122 -9.07 -1.69 4.02
C VAL A 122 -9.49 -2.34 5.33
N ARG A 123 -8.66 -2.19 6.36
CA ARG A 123 -8.99 -2.62 7.72
C ARG A 123 -9.62 -1.50 8.50
N LEU A 124 -10.75 -1.80 9.14
CA LEU A 124 -11.34 -1.00 10.21
C LEU A 124 -11.77 -1.93 11.34
N ASP A 125 -11.16 -1.75 12.52
CA ASP A 125 -11.31 -2.65 13.66
C ASP A 125 -10.99 -4.12 13.27
N ASP A 126 -11.95 -5.02 13.49
CA ASP A 126 -11.87 -6.45 13.15
C ASP A 126 -12.47 -6.78 11.78
N ARG A 127 -12.64 -5.79 10.90
CA ARG A 127 -13.27 -5.97 9.58
C ARG A 127 -12.34 -5.53 8.44
N LEU A 128 -12.42 -6.28 7.35
CA LEU A 128 -11.85 -5.96 6.06
C LEU A 128 -12.96 -5.54 5.11
N PHE A 129 -12.87 -4.35 4.54
CA PHE A 129 -13.76 -3.83 3.51
C PHE A 129 -13.05 -3.86 2.17
N ALA A 130 -13.61 -4.52 1.16
CA ALA A 130 -13.07 -4.52 -0.19
C ALA A 130 -13.79 -3.45 -1.03
N ILE A 131 -13.07 -2.40 -1.42
CA ILE A 131 -13.55 -1.31 -2.26
C ILE A 131 -13.03 -1.53 -3.67
N ASP A 132 -13.91 -1.61 -4.66
CA ASP A 132 -13.50 -1.75 -6.06
C ASP A 132 -12.85 -0.46 -6.57
N VAL A 133 -11.60 -0.56 -7.01
CA VAL A 133 -10.81 0.58 -7.51
C VAL A 133 -10.53 0.49 -9.01
N THR A 134 -11.22 -0.41 -9.72
CA THR A 134 -11.10 -0.59 -11.17
C THR A 134 -11.99 0.42 -11.92
N PRO A 135 -11.46 1.43 -12.65
CA PRO A 135 -12.26 2.52 -13.20
C PRO A 135 -13.31 2.08 -14.23
N SER A 136 -13.07 0.98 -14.93
CA SER A 136 -14.01 0.41 -15.91
C SER A 136 -15.11 -0.44 -15.28
N SER A 137 -15.04 -0.69 -13.96
CA SER A 137 -16.01 -1.52 -13.27
C SER A 137 -17.32 -0.78 -13.02
N LYS A 138 -18.44 -1.52 -13.05
CA LYS A 138 -19.76 -1.00 -12.69
C LYS A 138 -19.90 -0.69 -11.19
N THR A 139 -19.02 -1.26 -10.38
CA THR A 139 -18.96 -1.06 -8.93
C THR A 139 -17.80 -0.17 -8.50
N TYR A 140 -17.19 0.58 -9.42
CA TYR A 140 -16.10 1.49 -9.10
C TYR A 140 -16.44 2.38 -7.89
N LEU A 141 -15.54 2.42 -6.91
CA LEU A 141 -15.68 3.07 -5.60
C LEU A 141 -16.84 2.55 -4.74
N SER A 142 -17.26 1.30 -4.92
CA SER A 142 -18.25 0.65 -4.05
C SER A 142 -17.59 -0.40 -3.17
N VAL A 143 -18.03 -0.50 -1.92
CA VAL A 143 -17.73 -1.64 -1.06
C VAL A 143 -18.45 -2.87 -1.62
N THR A 144 -17.67 -3.84 -2.05
CA THR A 144 -18.16 -5.08 -2.69
C THR A 144 -18.20 -6.25 -1.71
N ARG A 145 -17.41 -6.21 -0.64
CA ARG A 145 -17.34 -7.27 0.37
C ARG A 145 -16.93 -6.70 1.73
N VAL A 146 -17.48 -7.27 2.79
CA VAL A 146 -17.04 -7.05 4.18
C VAL A 146 -16.78 -8.39 4.83
N VAL A 147 -15.60 -8.58 5.41
CA VAL A 147 -15.17 -9.82 6.04
C VAL A 147 -14.71 -9.53 7.46
N ARG A 148 -15.08 -10.37 8.41
CA ARG A 148 -14.59 -10.25 9.79
C ARG A 148 -13.30 -11.05 9.96
N MET A 149 -12.27 -10.41 10.47
CA MET A 149 -11.02 -11.05 10.87
C MET A 149 -11.20 -11.81 12.18
N ARG A 150 -10.37 -12.82 12.38
CA ARG A 150 -10.29 -13.51 13.67
C ARG A 150 -9.46 -12.71 14.70
N PRO A 151 -9.69 -12.89 16.01
CA PRO A 151 -9.05 -12.09 17.07
C PRO A 151 -7.51 -12.14 17.10
N GLU A 152 -6.90 -13.15 16.47
CA GLU A 152 -5.44 -13.25 16.36
C GLU A 152 -4.82 -12.07 15.58
N ALA A 153 -5.63 -11.25 14.89
CA ALA A 153 -5.22 -10.00 14.24
C ALA A 153 -5.47 -8.73 15.08
N ASP A 154 -5.90 -8.83 16.34
CA ASP A 154 -6.25 -7.65 17.16
C ASP A 154 -5.07 -6.66 17.30
N GLY A 155 -3.83 -7.18 17.31
CA GLY A 155 -2.61 -6.38 17.36
C GLY A 155 -1.94 -6.08 16.02
N LEU A 156 -2.58 -6.42 14.90
CA LEU A 156 -2.08 -6.13 13.55
C LEU A 156 -2.46 -4.70 13.19
N ASP A 157 -1.49 -3.80 13.02
CA ASP A 157 -1.76 -2.39 12.70
C ASP A 157 -1.85 -2.13 11.21
N ASP A 158 -0.87 -2.62 10.43
CA ASP A 158 -0.84 -2.55 8.97
C ASP A 158 -0.47 -3.89 8.30
N PHE A 159 -0.71 -4.02 6.99
CA PHE A 159 -0.36 -5.21 6.20
C PHE A 159 -0.04 -4.88 4.74
N ALA A 160 0.73 -5.76 4.11
CA ALA A 160 0.98 -5.75 2.67
C ALA A 160 0.43 -7.03 2.01
N VAL A 161 0.00 -6.93 0.75
CA VAL A 161 -0.31 -8.13 -0.04
C VAL A 161 0.97 -8.82 -0.50
N ASP A 162 1.02 -10.14 -0.34
CA ASP A 162 2.01 -10.97 -1.03
C ASP A 162 1.46 -11.35 -2.41
N PRO A 163 2.06 -10.87 -3.52
CA PRO A 163 1.54 -11.14 -4.85
C PRO A 163 1.60 -12.63 -5.24
N ALA A 164 2.38 -13.45 -4.54
CA ALA A 164 2.53 -14.87 -4.86
C ALA A 164 1.34 -15.72 -4.41
N ASP A 165 0.65 -15.34 -3.33
CA ASP A 165 -0.50 -16.09 -2.79
C ASP A 165 -1.74 -15.24 -2.50
N GLY A 166 -1.65 -13.92 -2.62
CA GLY A 166 -2.77 -12.99 -2.43
C GLY A 166 -3.20 -12.82 -0.98
N LEU A 167 -2.41 -13.33 -0.02
CA LEU A 167 -2.66 -13.11 1.41
C LEU A 167 -2.05 -11.78 1.85
N LEU A 168 -2.62 -11.23 2.92
CA LEU A 168 -2.12 -10.02 3.57
C LEU A 168 -1.14 -10.42 4.67
N TYR A 169 -0.01 -9.74 4.80
CA TYR A 169 1.01 -10.00 5.81
C TYR A 169 1.40 -8.74 6.56
N GLY A 170 1.53 -8.84 7.88
CA GLY A 170 2.04 -7.76 8.71
C GLY A 170 2.48 -8.28 10.07
N VAL A 171 2.81 -7.36 10.96
CA VAL A 171 3.28 -7.68 12.32
C VAL A 171 2.17 -7.42 13.32
N SER A 172 1.88 -8.42 14.14
CA SER A 172 1.03 -8.29 15.31
C SER A 172 1.89 -8.22 16.58
N SER A 173 1.78 -7.15 17.34
CA SER A 173 2.69 -6.84 18.46
C SER A 173 2.01 -6.43 19.77
N MET A 174 0.68 -6.26 19.78
CA MET A 174 -0.05 -5.76 20.96
C MET A 174 -0.25 -6.79 22.08
N HIS A 175 -0.15 -8.09 21.79
CA HIS A 175 -0.55 -9.17 22.71
C HIS A 175 0.54 -10.21 22.94
N GLY A 176 1.81 -9.78 23.04
CA GLY A 176 2.94 -10.65 23.37
C GLY A 176 4.16 -10.32 22.53
N PRO A 177 5.04 -11.31 22.27
CA PRO A 177 6.11 -11.17 21.30
C PRO A 177 5.57 -10.79 19.91
N PRO A 178 6.21 -9.86 19.19
CA PRO A 178 5.87 -9.56 17.80
C PRO A 178 5.90 -10.83 16.97
N VAL A 179 4.80 -11.06 16.25
CA VAL A 179 4.67 -12.18 15.32
C VAL A 179 4.29 -11.66 13.95
N VAL A 180 4.83 -12.29 12.92
CA VAL A 180 4.33 -12.09 11.56
C VAL A 180 3.08 -12.94 11.41
N VAL A 181 1.99 -12.31 10.99
CA VAL A 181 0.72 -12.98 10.71
C VAL A 181 0.37 -12.86 9.23
N SER A 182 -0.36 -13.84 8.72
CA SER A 182 -1.05 -13.76 7.43
C SER A 182 -2.56 -13.64 7.65
N VAL A 183 -3.24 -12.86 6.84
CA VAL A 183 -4.71 -12.75 6.80
C VAL A 183 -5.22 -13.07 5.40
N ASP A 184 -6.20 -13.96 5.31
CA ASP A 184 -6.97 -14.21 4.08
C ASP A 184 -8.00 -13.08 3.87
N PRO A 185 -7.90 -12.25 2.82
CA PRO A 185 -8.83 -11.14 2.60
C PRO A 185 -10.24 -11.58 2.15
N GLY A 186 -10.41 -12.85 1.77
CA GLY A 186 -11.69 -13.45 1.41
C GLY A 186 -12.43 -14.05 2.60
N SER A 187 -11.72 -14.67 3.54
CA SER A 187 -12.32 -15.36 4.69
C SER A 187 -12.06 -14.73 6.05
N GLY A 188 -11.11 -13.80 6.16
CA GLY A 188 -10.66 -13.19 7.42
C GLY A 188 -9.88 -14.17 8.30
N ALA A 189 -9.42 -15.30 7.75
CA ALA A 189 -8.65 -16.28 8.49
C ALA A 189 -7.26 -15.72 8.77
N VAL A 190 -6.85 -15.78 10.04
CA VAL A 190 -5.55 -15.29 10.51
C VAL A 190 -4.68 -16.49 10.87
N ARG A 191 -3.39 -16.44 10.54
CA ARG A 191 -2.40 -17.45 10.94
C ARG A 191 -1.10 -16.79 11.34
N THR A 192 -0.49 -17.26 12.42
CA THR A 192 0.91 -16.94 12.72
C THR A 192 1.83 -17.64 11.73
N VAL A 193 2.71 -16.87 11.10
CA VAL A 193 3.63 -17.34 10.06
C VAL A 193 5.04 -17.48 10.63
N ALA A 194 5.45 -16.53 11.48
CA ALA A 194 6.78 -16.51 12.09
C ALA A 194 6.80 -15.69 13.38
N THR A 195 7.83 -15.92 14.19
CA THR A 195 8.18 -15.12 15.37
C THR A 195 9.62 -14.63 15.20
N PRO A 196 9.86 -13.61 14.36
CA PRO A 196 11.21 -13.16 14.06
C PRO A 196 11.85 -12.53 15.31
N ALA A 197 13.09 -12.91 15.58
CA ALA A 197 13.89 -12.23 16.60
C ALA A 197 14.25 -10.80 16.16
N GLY A 198 14.44 -9.89 17.12
CA GLY A 198 14.94 -8.53 16.89
C GLY A 198 13.86 -7.46 16.68
N LEU A 199 12.58 -7.84 16.68
CA LEU A 199 11.48 -6.89 16.62
C LEU A 199 11.15 -6.29 18.00
N PRO A 200 11.01 -4.96 18.10
CA PRO A 200 10.51 -4.28 19.30
C PRO A 200 9.12 -4.75 19.72
N HIS A 201 8.92 -4.87 21.04
CA HIS A 201 7.66 -5.32 21.65
C HIS A 201 6.79 -4.13 22.06
N GLY A 202 5.47 -4.29 22.02
CA GLY A 202 4.53 -3.31 22.57
C GLY A 202 4.44 -2.00 21.77
N THR A 203 4.96 -1.98 20.55
CA THR A 203 4.92 -0.83 19.64
C THR A 203 3.98 -1.09 18.46
N SER A 204 3.61 -0.04 17.74
CA SER A 204 2.77 -0.13 16.54
C SER A 204 3.60 -0.25 15.27
N TYR A 205 3.27 -1.22 14.42
CA TYR A 205 3.89 -1.40 13.11
C TYR A 205 2.98 -0.82 12.03
N GLY A 206 3.12 0.48 11.80
CA GLY A 206 2.17 1.27 11.01
C GLY A 206 2.32 1.14 9.50
N ALA A 207 3.48 0.71 8.99
CA ALA A 207 3.68 0.55 7.55
C ALA A 207 4.19 -0.85 7.22
N ALA A 208 3.69 -1.45 6.14
CA ALA A 208 4.14 -2.75 5.63
C ALA A 208 4.26 -2.76 4.10
N VAL A 209 5.33 -3.35 3.55
CA VAL A 209 5.47 -3.66 2.12
C VAL A 209 6.19 -5.00 1.90
N ILE A 210 5.87 -5.71 0.83
CA ILE A 210 6.51 -6.99 0.48
C ILE A 210 7.18 -6.89 -0.90
N ASP A 211 8.47 -7.20 -0.97
CA ASP A 211 9.20 -7.27 -2.24
C ASP A 211 8.98 -8.59 -3.00
N SER A 212 9.47 -8.65 -4.24
CA SER A 212 9.37 -9.86 -5.06
C SER A 212 10.18 -11.05 -4.53
N SER A 213 11.10 -10.80 -3.59
CA SER A 213 11.83 -11.84 -2.84
C SER A 213 11.07 -12.32 -1.60
N ARG A 214 9.84 -11.82 -1.40
CA ARG A 214 8.96 -12.10 -0.26
C ARG A 214 9.59 -11.69 1.08
N THR A 215 10.42 -10.65 1.06
CA THR A 215 10.88 -9.97 2.28
C THR A 215 9.79 -8.99 2.71
N LEU A 216 9.32 -9.12 3.95
CA LEU A 216 8.40 -8.17 4.55
C LEU A 216 9.21 -7.02 5.16
N TYR A 217 8.95 -5.80 4.72
CA TYR A 217 9.50 -4.60 5.33
C TYR A 217 8.42 -3.93 6.16
N VAL A 218 8.75 -3.57 7.39
CA VAL A 218 7.81 -2.92 8.31
C VAL A 218 8.42 -1.70 8.98
N LEU A 219 7.61 -0.67 9.19
CA LEU A 219 7.98 0.49 9.99
C LEU A 219 7.36 0.37 11.38
N ASP A 220 8.21 0.21 12.38
CA ASP A 220 7.87 0.43 13.78
C ASP A 220 7.77 1.95 14.02
N ASN A 221 6.60 2.43 14.43
CA ASN A 221 6.36 3.85 14.72
C ASN A 221 7.13 4.30 15.96
N ASP A 222 7.34 3.38 16.92
CA ASP A 222 8.02 3.59 18.21
C ASP A 222 7.66 4.93 18.88
N ASP A 223 6.36 5.12 19.13
CA ASP A 223 5.76 6.32 19.71
C ASP A 223 6.50 6.76 20.99
N GLY A 224 7.11 7.96 20.97
CA GLY A 224 7.92 8.50 22.06
C GLY A 224 9.44 8.22 22.01
N HIS A 225 9.92 7.47 21.01
CA HIS A 225 11.35 7.18 20.81
C HIS A 225 11.80 7.47 19.38
N ARG A 226 12.05 6.45 18.54
CA ARG A 226 12.54 6.62 17.16
C ARG A 226 11.88 5.59 16.25
N SER A 227 11.27 6.04 15.16
CA SER A 227 10.72 5.09 14.20
C SER A 227 11.84 4.25 13.57
N ARG A 228 11.57 2.97 13.28
CA ARG A 228 12.57 2.01 12.80
C ARG A 228 12.02 1.16 11.67
N LEU A 229 12.71 1.17 10.54
CA LEU A 229 12.38 0.33 9.39
C LEU A 229 13.12 -1.00 9.52
N PHE A 230 12.40 -2.11 9.46
CA PHE A 230 12.95 -3.46 9.52
C PHE A 230 12.73 -4.20 8.21
N ALA A 231 13.68 -5.06 7.84
CA ALA A 231 13.48 -6.14 6.86
C ALA A 231 13.33 -7.47 7.58
N ILE A 232 12.35 -8.26 7.17
CA ILE A 232 12.03 -9.58 7.71
C ILE A 232 12.03 -10.58 6.55
N PRO A 233 13.18 -11.22 6.24
CA PRO A 233 13.23 -12.29 5.26
C PRO A 233 12.36 -13.46 5.70
N ARG A 234 11.80 -14.20 4.74
CA ARG A 234 10.97 -15.36 5.05
C ARG A 234 11.75 -16.41 5.85
N GLY A 235 11.29 -16.70 7.08
CA GLY A 235 11.95 -17.62 7.99
C GLY A 235 13.24 -17.10 8.64
N GLY A 236 13.58 -15.81 8.43
CA GLY A 236 14.76 -15.16 8.99
C GLY A 236 14.45 -14.30 10.23
N ALA A 237 15.51 -13.78 10.84
CA ALA A 237 15.41 -12.75 11.87
C ALA A 237 15.18 -11.37 11.25
N ALA A 238 14.57 -10.46 12.02
CA ALA A 238 14.39 -9.08 11.59
C ALA A 238 15.73 -8.33 11.63
N ARG A 239 15.93 -7.43 10.67
CA ARG A 239 17.10 -6.56 10.58
C ARG A 239 16.67 -5.11 10.44
N GLU A 240 17.10 -4.24 11.36
CA GLU A 240 16.93 -2.79 11.24
C GLU A 240 17.70 -2.29 10.01
N LEU A 241 17.03 -1.51 9.16
CA LEU A 241 17.57 -0.88 7.96
C LEU A 241 17.88 0.59 8.19
N ALA A 242 16.95 1.29 8.84
CA ALA A 242 16.99 2.72 9.05
C ALA A 242 16.20 3.10 10.31
N SER A 243 16.50 4.28 10.84
CA SER A 243 15.75 4.88 11.95
C SER A 243 15.53 6.37 11.72
N ALA A 244 14.40 6.91 12.16
CA ALA A 244 14.05 8.32 12.04
C ALA A 244 13.38 8.84 13.33
N ALA A 245 12.91 10.10 13.28
CA ALA A 245 12.11 10.67 14.36
C ALA A 245 10.86 9.79 14.64
N PRO A 246 10.32 9.82 15.86
CA PRO A 246 9.09 9.10 16.17
C PRO A 246 7.95 9.66 15.32
N VAL A 247 6.99 8.80 14.99
CA VAL A 247 5.80 9.17 14.21
C VAL A 247 4.56 8.64 14.91
N GLY A 248 3.50 9.44 14.95
CA GLY A 248 2.25 9.02 15.58
C GLY A 248 1.49 7.99 14.74
N SER A 249 1.61 8.10 13.42
CA SER A 249 1.06 7.14 12.46
C SER A 249 1.91 7.11 11.20
N SER A 250 1.95 5.94 10.56
CA SER A 250 2.53 5.72 9.24
C SER A 250 1.69 4.71 8.48
N ASP A 251 1.92 4.61 7.18
CA ASP A 251 1.40 3.56 6.28
C ASP A 251 2.32 3.54 5.04
N ALA A 252 2.43 2.43 4.35
CA ALA A 252 3.12 2.38 3.06
C ALA A 252 2.40 1.47 2.06
N ALA A 253 2.44 1.90 0.80
CA ALA A 253 2.07 1.07 -0.33
C ALA A 253 3.23 1.02 -1.30
N GLY A 254 3.63 -0.18 -1.73
CA GLY A 254 4.90 -0.27 -2.42
C GLY A 254 5.18 -1.53 -3.19
N CYS A 255 6.46 -1.59 -3.52
CA CYS A 255 7.05 -2.37 -4.60
C CYS A 255 6.41 -2.02 -5.95
N LEU A 256 6.31 -0.70 -6.14
CA LEU A 256 5.98 -0.05 -7.39
C LEU A 256 6.84 -0.69 -8.49
N GLY A 257 6.20 -1.16 -9.57
CA GLY A 257 6.93 -1.85 -10.63
C GLY A 257 8.08 -0.96 -11.12
N MET A 258 9.28 -1.53 -11.34
CA MET A 258 10.35 -0.75 -11.95
C MET A 258 9.81 -0.09 -13.22
N PRO A 259 9.98 1.23 -13.40
CA PRO A 259 9.54 1.86 -14.63
C PRO A 259 10.23 1.12 -15.77
N THR A 260 9.44 0.56 -16.69
CA THR A 260 9.99 -0.07 -17.89
C THR A 260 10.91 0.96 -18.53
N PRO A 261 12.20 0.63 -18.78
CA PRO A 261 13.08 1.55 -19.47
C PRO A 261 12.38 2.05 -20.73
N PRO A 262 12.49 3.35 -21.07
CA PRO A 262 11.93 3.83 -22.33
C PRO A 262 12.47 2.93 -23.46
N PRO A 263 11.62 2.54 -24.43
CA PRO A 263 12.07 1.71 -25.53
C PRO A 263 13.31 2.37 -26.15
N PRO A 264 14.34 1.59 -26.53
CA PRO A 264 15.51 2.15 -27.18
C PRO A 264 15.05 2.98 -28.38
N PRO A 265 15.71 4.13 -28.66
CA PRO A 265 15.38 4.92 -29.83
C PRO A 265 15.40 4.02 -31.08
N PRO A 266 14.44 4.18 -32.02
CA PRO A 266 14.44 3.39 -33.23
C PRO A 266 15.80 3.52 -33.92
N PRO A 267 16.35 2.42 -34.49
CA PRO A 267 17.62 2.48 -35.20
C PRO A 267 17.54 3.57 -36.28
N PRO A 268 18.62 4.34 -36.50
CA PRO A 268 18.64 5.33 -37.57
C PRO A 268 18.26 4.64 -38.89
N PRO A 269 17.46 5.29 -39.75
CA PRO A 269 17.13 4.75 -41.07
C PRO A 269 18.41 4.33 -41.80
N PRO A 270 18.42 3.20 -42.52
CA PRO A 270 19.55 2.82 -43.36
C PRO A 270 19.92 4.01 -44.26
N ALA A 271 21.20 4.39 -44.26
CA ALA A 271 21.71 5.41 -45.16
C ALA A 271 21.33 5.01 -46.59
N THR A 272 20.47 5.81 -47.22
CA THR A 272 20.10 5.60 -48.62
C THR A 272 21.35 5.89 -49.44
N THR A 273 22.02 4.84 -49.92
CA THR A 273 23.03 4.98 -50.97
C THR A 273 22.33 5.55 -52.21
N THR A 274 22.48 6.85 -52.41
CA THR A 274 22.09 7.56 -53.62
C THR A 274 22.90 7.01 -54.79
N THR A 275 22.39 5.95 -55.42
CA THR A 275 22.84 5.54 -56.74
C THR A 275 22.29 6.57 -57.72
N THR A 276 23.16 7.45 -58.21
CA THR A 276 22.85 8.44 -59.25
C THR A 276 22.44 7.70 -60.53
N THR A 277 21.14 7.46 -60.67
CA THR A 277 20.55 6.98 -61.92
C THR A 277 20.26 8.21 -62.79
N PRO A 278 20.73 8.28 -64.04
CA PRO A 278 20.48 9.41 -64.92
C PRO A 278 18.99 9.61 -65.14
N VAL A 279 18.54 10.85 -64.95
CA VAL A 279 17.16 11.32 -65.09
C VAL A 279 16.69 11.12 -66.53
N PRO A 280 15.62 10.34 -66.79
CA PRO A 280 14.98 10.28 -68.10
C PRO A 280 14.24 11.60 -68.41
N PRO A 281 14.12 11.97 -69.70
CA PRO A 281 13.44 13.19 -70.11
C PRO A 281 11.96 13.22 -69.69
N PRO A 282 11.40 14.42 -69.44
CA PRO A 282 10.06 14.57 -68.89
C PRO A 282 9.00 14.06 -69.87
N ALA A 283 8.14 13.16 -69.37
CA ALA A 283 6.96 12.70 -70.09
C ALA A 283 5.87 13.81 -70.13
N PRO A 284 5.03 13.85 -71.18
CA PRO A 284 3.96 14.83 -71.31
C PRO A 284 2.97 14.75 -70.14
N SER A 285 2.61 15.91 -69.60
CA SER A 285 1.63 16.06 -68.53
C SER A 285 0.25 15.57 -68.98
N SER A 286 -0.26 14.53 -68.33
CA SER A 286 -1.65 14.10 -68.45
C SER A 286 -2.57 15.10 -67.73
N PRO A 287 -3.81 15.35 -68.21
CA PRO A 287 -4.74 16.27 -67.57
C PRO A 287 -5.10 15.83 -66.15
N ALA A 288 -5.25 16.81 -65.26
CA ALA A 288 -5.68 16.60 -63.88
C ALA A 288 -7.05 15.90 -63.83
N PRO A 289 -7.23 14.88 -62.95
CA PRO A 289 -8.53 14.26 -62.73
C PRO A 289 -9.54 15.29 -62.20
N PRO A 290 -10.83 15.18 -62.55
CA PRO A 290 -11.87 16.02 -62.00
C PRO A 290 -11.98 15.82 -60.48
N PRO A 291 -12.36 16.87 -59.73
CA PRO A 291 -12.50 16.81 -58.28
C PRO A 291 -13.55 15.76 -57.87
N PRO A 292 -13.32 15.00 -56.78
CA PRO A 292 -14.28 14.03 -56.30
C PRO A 292 -15.58 14.72 -55.87
N SER A 293 -16.72 14.13 -56.27
CA SER A 293 -18.05 14.59 -55.87
C SER A 293 -18.19 14.63 -54.34
N PRO A 294 -18.91 15.62 -53.80
CA PRO A 294 -19.14 15.73 -52.36
C PRO A 294 -19.84 14.47 -51.83
N SER A 295 -19.23 13.86 -50.82
CA SER A 295 -19.83 12.74 -50.09
C SER A 295 -21.16 13.19 -49.47
N PRO A 296 -22.25 12.44 -49.61
CA PRO A 296 -23.54 12.79 -49.02
C PRO A 296 -23.40 12.92 -47.49
N ALA A 297 -24.05 13.95 -46.94
CA ALA A 297 -24.10 14.17 -45.51
C ALA A 297 -24.69 12.94 -44.80
N PRO A 298 -24.13 12.52 -43.66
CA PRO A 298 -24.66 11.39 -42.91
C PRO A 298 -26.10 11.66 -42.50
N VAL A 299 -27.00 10.77 -42.91
CA VAL A 299 -28.39 10.77 -42.46
C VAL A 299 -28.35 10.49 -40.96
N VAL A 300 -28.73 11.49 -40.17
CA VAL A 300 -28.93 11.35 -38.72
C VAL A 300 -30.13 10.43 -38.52
N VAL A 301 -29.88 9.16 -38.25
CA VAL A 301 -30.92 8.21 -37.85
C VAL A 301 -31.31 8.57 -36.43
N PRO A 302 -32.59 8.91 -36.15
CA PRO A 302 -33.05 9.17 -34.80
C PRO A 302 -32.83 7.92 -33.93
N PRO A 303 -32.41 8.07 -32.67
CA PRO A 303 -32.17 6.96 -31.78
C PRO A 303 -33.43 6.11 -31.65
N PRO A 304 -33.31 4.76 -31.63
CA PRO A 304 -34.46 3.89 -31.45
C PRO A 304 -35.17 4.22 -30.12
N PRO A 305 -36.51 4.14 -30.09
CA PRO A 305 -37.25 4.33 -28.85
C PRO A 305 -36.71 3.37 -27.78
N PRO A 306 -36.56 3.82 -26.52
CA PRO A 306 -36.01 3.00 -25.46
C PRO A 306 -36.81 1.70 -25.35
N SER A 307 -36.11 0.57 -25.41
CA SER A 307 -36.71 -0.75 -25.21
C SER A 307 -37.46 -0.74 -23.88
N GLN A 308 -38.78 -0.92 -23.95
CA GLN A 308 -39.61 -1.09 -22.76
C GLN A 308 -39.06 -2.31 -22.01
N ARG A 309 -38.51 -2.08 -20.81
CA ARG A 309 -38.09 -3.17 -19.95
C ARG A 309 -39.32 -4.05 -19.68
N PRO A 310 -39.18 -5.39 -19.73
CA PRO A 310 -40.21 -6.27 -19.23
C PRO A 310 -40.58 -5.84 -17.82
N VAL A 311 -41.87 -5.58 -17.59
CA VAL A 311 -42.42 -5.40 -16.26
C VAL A 311 -42.24 -6.74 -15.55
N VAL A 312 -41.16 -6.86 -14.79
CA VAL A 312 -40.94 -8.03 -13.93
C VAL A 312 -41.98 -7.93 -12.83
N THR A 313 -43.00 -8.79 -12.91
CA THR A 313 -43.96 -8.96 -11.81
C THR A 313 -43.14 -9.34 -10.57
N PRO A 314 -43.27 -8.61 -9.44
CA PRO A 314 -42.51 -8.93 -8.25
C PRO A 314 -42.90 -10.33 -7.80
N THR A 315 -41.99 -11.28 -7.99
CA THR A 315 -42.10 -12.56 -7.31
C THR A 315 -41.85 -12.26 -5.85
N THR A 316 -42.84 -12.55 -5.01
CA THR A 316 -42.81 -12.44 -3.57
C THR A 316 -41.63 -13.23 -3.01
N ALA A 317 -40.47 -12.58 -2.95
CA ALA A 317 -39.31 -13.12 -2.28
C ALA A 317 -39.68 -13.26 -0.80
N LYS A 318 -39.47 -14.46 -0.25
CA LYS A 318 -39.59 -14.71 1.19
C LYS A 318 -38.82 -13.60 1.92
N PRO A 319 -39.44 -12.91 2.89
CA PRO A 319 -38.74 -11.90 3.67
C PRO A 319 -37.53 -12.56 4.32
N TRP A 320 -36.35 -12.08 3.95
CA TRP A 320 -35.13 -12.40 4.67
C TRP A 320 -35.37 -11.94 6.11
N THR A 321 -35.52 -12.91 7.01
CA THR A 321 -35.62 -12.63 8.43
C THR A 321 -34.24 -12.14 8.84
N ALA A 322 -34.04 -10.82 8.80
CA ALA A 322 -32.95 -10.18 9.48
C ALA A 322 -33.03 -10.66 10.92
N GLN A 323 -32.13 -11.57 11.30
CA GLN A 323 -31.84 -11.79 12.70
C GLN A 323 -31.53 -10.41 13.25
N GLN A 324 -32.45 -9.89 14.07
CA GLN A 324 -32.25 -8.65 14.79
C GLN A 324 -31.02 -8.86 15.67
N VAL A 325 -29.86 -8.48 15.14
CA VAL A 325 -28.67 -8.24 15.94
C VAL A 325 -29.06 -7.04 16.79
N LYS A 326 -29.43 -7.34 18.04
CA LYS A 326 -29.63 -6.35 19.09
C LYS A 326 -28.42 -5.39 19.04
N PRO A 327 -28.60 -4.07 19.01
CA PRO A 327 -27.49 -3.13 18.97
C PRO A 327 -26.77 -3.18 20.31
N VAL A 328 -25.75 -4.03 20.41
CA VAL A 328 -24.84 -4.11 21.57
C VAL A 328 -23.50 -3.41 21.25
N ALA A 329 -23.30 -2.96 20.00
CA ALA A 329 -22.01 -2.45 19.52
C ALA A 329 -21.85 -0.92 19.57
N ALA A 330 -22.94 -0.13 19.55
CA ALA A 330 -22.84 1.33 19.56
C ALA A 330 -22.35 1.89 20.91
N GLU A 331 -22.70 1.23 22.02
CA GLU A 331 -22.30 1.66 23.37
C GLU A 331 -20.83 1.33 23.65
N ASN A 332 -20.36 0.15 23.21
CA ASN A 332 -18.96 -0.27 23.36
C ASN A 332 -17.96 0.54 22.49
N HIS A 333 -18.39 1.05 21.33
CA HIS A 333 -17.53 1.87 20.45
C HIS A 333 -17.28 3.27 21.06
N GLN A 334 -18.29 3.85 21.71
CA GLN A 334 -18.12 5.07 22.51
C GLN A 334 -17.29 4.85 23.78
N GLU A 335 -17.39 3.70 24.43
CA GLU A 335 -16.59 3.42 25.63
C GLU A 335 -15.10 3.24 25.32
N ARG A 336 -14.73 2.55 24.24
CA ARG A 336 -13.31 2.37 23.86
C ARG A 336 -12.66 3.67 23.39
N THR A 337 -13.39 4.52 22.68
CA THR A 337 -12.91 5.86 22.28
C THR A 337 -12.84 6.82 23.47
N LYS A 338 -13.76 6.73 24.44
CA LYS A 338 -13.62 7.40 25.74
C LYS A 338 -12.40 6.91 26.50
N GLN A 339 -12.14 5.60 26.56
CA GLN A 339 -10.99 5.04 27.28
C GLN A 339 -9.65 5.52 26.68
N ARG A 340 -9.51 5.57 25.35
CA ARG A 340 -8.31 6.13 24.69
C ARG A 340 -8.15 7.64 24.94
N ARG A 341 -9.24 8.41 24.95
CA ARG A 341 -9.21 9.85 25.27
C ARG A 341 -8.90 10.14 26.75
N TRP A 342 -9.44 9.36 27.68
CA TRP A 342 -9.18 9.53 29.10
C TRP A 342 -7.77 9.09 29.48
N ALA A 343 -7.23 8.03 28.87
CA ALA A 343 -5.84 7.61 29.08
C ALA A 343 -4.85 8.76 28.75
N LEU A 344 -5.10 9.50 27.66
CA LEU A 344 -4.27 10.62 27.24
C LEU A 344 -4.37 11.83 28.20
N VAL A 345 -5.57 12.12 28.72
CA VAL A 345 -5.79 13.17 29.74
C VAL A 345 -5.13 12.79 31.08
N THR A 346 -5.19 11.53 31.50
CA THR A 346 -4.56 11.06 32.74
C THR A 346 -3.03 11.16 32.65
N VAL A 347 -2.42 10.83 31.51
CA VAL A 347 -0.97 11.01 31.29
C VAL A 347 -0.59 12.50 31.36
N LEU A 348 -1.34 13.39 30.71
CA LEU A 348 -1.12 14.84 30.78
C LEU A 348 -1.24 15.41 32.20
N LEU A 349 -2.21 14.92 32.99
CA LEU A 349 -2.38 15.35 34.39
C LEU A 349 -1.27 14.85 35.30
N LEU A 350 -0.78 13.62 35.10
CA LEU A 350 0.33 13.08 35.89
C LEU A 350 1.65 13.80 35.57
N VAL A 351 1.92 14.06 34.29
CA VAL A 351 3.14 14.78 33.86
C VAL A 351 3.07 16.27 34.24
N GLY A 352 1.92 16.91 34.06
CA GLY A 352 1.71 18.31 34.45
C GLY A 352 1.69 18.53 35.97
N GLY A 353 1.11 17.59 36.74
CA GLY A 353 1.08 17.63 38.20
C GLY A 353 2.46 17.41 38.86
N GLY A 354 3.31 16.59 38.23
CA GLY A 354 4.69 16.39 38.66
C GLY A 354 5.56 17.65 38.54
N ALA A 355 5.34 18.47 37.51
CA ALA A 355 6.09 19.72 37.31
C ALA A 355 5.72 20.81 38.34
N ALA A 356 4.43 20.91 38.72
CA ALA A 356 3.98 21.91 39.69
C ALA A 356 4.46 21.63 41.13
N THR A 357 4.54 20.35 41.52
CA THR A 357 5.03 19.96 42.85
C THR A 357 6.55 20.13 42.99
N HIS A 358 7.30 19.94 41.91
CA HIS A 358 8.75 20.20 41.89
C HIS A 358 9.13 21.69 41.91
N ALA A 359 8.28 22.57 41.38
CA ALA A 359 8.47 24.02 41.47
C ALA A 359 8.14 24.57 42.87
N ALA A 360 7.10 24.04 43.52
CA ALA A 360 6.68 24.44 44.87
C ALA A 360 7.67 24.01 45.97
N SER A 361 8.37 22.88 45.80
CA SER A 361 9.38 22.42 46.77
C SER A 361 10.67 23.25 46.75
N ARG A 362 11.06 23.81 45.60
CA ARG A 362 12.22 24.73 45.50
C ARG A 362 11.96 26.10 46.11
N ALA A 363 10.70 26.54 46.17
CA ALA A 363 10.33 27.84 46.76
C ALA A 363 10.31 27.82 48.31
N ARG A 364 10.27 26.64 48.95
CA ARG A 364 10.28 26.51 50.43
C ARG A 364 11.67 26.23 51.02
N GLY A 365 12.70 26.14 50.17
CA GLY A 365 14.08 25.87 50.59
C GLY A 365 15.01 27.09 50.54
N ARG A 366 14.47 28.31 50.50
CA ARG A 366 15.24 29.56 50.58
C ARG A 366 14.80 30.39 51.77
#